data_AF-A0A816FYH6-F1
#
_entry.id   AF-A0A816FYH6-F1
#
_cell.length_a   1.000
_cell.length_b   1.000
_cell.length_c   1.000
_cell.angle_alpha   90.00
_cell.angle_beta   90.00
_cell.angle_gamma   90.00
#
_symmetry.space_group_name_H-M   'P 1'
#
loop_
_entity.id
_entity.type
_entity.pdbx_description
1 polymer ?
#
loop_
_entity_poly.entity_id
_entity_poly.type
_entity_poly.pdbx_seq_one_letter_code
_entity_poly.pdbx_strand_id
1 'polypeptide(L)'
;MQEKLVSKCILLLIVFTQCIRLQGKVVSVADFGAYPNDNIDDTKYIQFAVDSAISYGSGSILVFESGTYNLSSTIQISNATDFTILGQGIDQTLLLGTDRIFIFFAQYCQGLTLTSLSIDFDPYPFTAGYVVNATNTYLDVQIQ
;
A
#
# COMPACT_ATOMS: atom_id res chain seq x y z
N MET A 1 23.23 0.82 51.89
CA MET A 1 22.82 1.98 51.04
C MET A 1 23.25 1.79 49.59
N GLN A 2 24.45 1.26 49.31
CA GLN A 2 24.95 0.97 47.95
C GLN A 2 24.09 -0.01 47.13
N GLU A 3 23.56 -1.10 47.72
CA GLU A 3 22.77 -2.08 46.96
C GLU A 3 21.47 -1.52 46.37
N LYS A 4 20.79 -0.62 47.08
CA LYS A 4 19.58 0.08 46.59
C LYS A 4 19.92 1.06 45.46
N LEU A 5 21.13 1.60 45.45
CA LEU A 5 21.61 2.50 44.41
C LEU A 5 21.96 1.72 43.13
N VAL A 6 22.65 0.59 43.26
CA VAL A 6 22.99 -0.32 42.15
C VAL A 6 21.73 -0.90 41.51
N SER A 7 20.74 -1.32 42.31
CA SER A 7 19.45 -1.83 41.81
C SER A 7 18.65 -0.76 41.06
N LYS A 8 18.65 0.50 41.53
CA LYS A 8 18.02 1.62 40.81
C LYS A 8 18.72 1.97 39.50
N CYS A 9 20.06 1.91 39.45
CA CYS A 9 20.82 2.12 38.21
C CYS A 9 20.56 1.02 37.18
N ILE A 10 20.44 -0.24 37.61
CA ILE A 10 20.10 -1.37 36.72
C ILE A 10 18.67 -1.24 36.17
N LEU A 11 17.70 -0.85 37.01
CA LEU A 11 16.32 -0.61 36.57
C LEU A 11 16.22 0.57 35.58
N LEU A 12 17.00 1.63 35.78
CA LEU A 12 17.07 2.79 34.88
C LEU A 12 17.70 2.44 33.52
N LEU A 13 18.72 1.57 33.52
CA LEU A 13 19.35 1.04 32.30
C LEU A 13 18.39 0.15 31.48
N ILE A 14 17.58 -0.68 32.14
CA ILE A 14 16.59 -1.55 31.48
C ILE A 14 15.48 -0.71 30.79
N VAL A 15 15.04 0.40 31.41
CA VAL A 15 14.07 1.33 30.82
C VAL A 15 14.69 2.12 29.65
N PHE A 16 15.98 2.43 29.69
CA PHE A 16 16.68 3.10 28.57
C PHE A 16 16.88 2.17 27.35
N THR A 17 17.06 0.86 27.56
CA THR A 17 17.13 -0.13 26.47
C THR A 17 15.79 -0.38 25.77
N GLN A 18 14.66 0.01 26.36
CA GLN A 18 13.35 0.00 25.68
C GLN A 18 13.21 1.16 24.67
N CYS A 19 14.20 2.07 24.58
CA CYS A 19 14.29 3.10 23.54
C CYS A 19 15.10 2.64 22.31
N ILE A 20 15.31 1.33 22.10
CA ILE A 20 15.67 0.85 20.77
C ILE A 20 14.43 1.08 19.90
N ARG A 21 14.38 2.22 19.22
CA ARG A 21 13.43 2.49 18.14
C ARG A 21 13.54 1.32 17.16
N LEU A 22 12.48 0.52 17.01
CA LEU A 22 12.36 -0.36 15.85
C LEU A 22 12.41 0.59 14.64
N GLN A 23 13.55 0.61 13.96
CA GLN A 23 13.73 1.42 12.77
C GLN A 23 13.01 0.72 11.64
N GLY A 24 12.06 1.41 11.01
CA GLY A 24 11.31 0.87 9.88
C GLY A 24 12.23 0.32 8.80
N LYS A 25 11.72 -0.68 8.07
CA LYS A 25 12.48 -1.40 7.05
C LYS A 25 11.95 -1.08 5.66
N VAL A 26 12.84 -1.08 4.68
CA VAL A 26 12.47 -1.11 3.26
C VAL A 26 12.18 -2.56 2.86
N VAL A 27 10.99 -2.81 2.33
CA VAL A 27 10.50 -4.13 1.90
C VAL A 27 10.11 -4.04 0.43
N SER A 28 10.67 -4.90 -0.43
CA SER A 28 10.26 -4.98 -1.84
C SER A 28 9.09 -5.93 -2.01
N VAL A 29 8.11 -5.58 -2.85
CA VAL A 29 7.02 -6.50 -3.23
C VAL A 29 7.54 -7.73 -3.99
N ALA A 30 8.67 -7.60 -4.70
CA ALA A 30 9.32 -8.69 -5.42
C ALA A 30 9.83 -9.79 -4.49
N ASP A 31 10.23 -9.45 -3.25
CA ASP A 31 10.67 -10.43 -2.24
C ASP A 31 9.54 -11.41 -1.85
N PHE A 32 8.29 -11.05 -2.15
CA PHE A 32 7.10 -11.85 -1.88
C PHE A 32 6.51 -12.48 -3.14
N GLY A 33 7.09 -12.21 -4.32
CA GLY A 33 6.66 -12.80 -5.59
C GLY A 33 5.66 -11.96 -6.39
N ALA A 34 5.49 -10.67 -6.07
CA ALA A 34 4.75 -9.76 -6.93
C ALA A 34 5.69 -9.19 -8.01
N TYR A 35 5.38 -9.42 -9.28
CA TYR A 35 6.23 -9.00 -10.39
C TYR A 35 5.40 -8.25 -11.44
N PRO A 36 5.84 -7.07 -11.88
CA PRO A 36 5.05 -6.30 -12.82
C PRO A 36 5.07 -6.91 -14.22
N ASN A 37 4.02 -6.64 -14.99
CA ASN A 37 3.86 -6.98 -16.41
C ASN A 37 3.87 -8.48 -16.73
N ASP A 38 3.59 -9.35 -15.77
CA ASP A 38 3.54 -10.80 -15.99
C ASP A 38 2.12 -11.33 -16.28
N ASN A 39 1.11 -10.46 -16.22
CA ASN A 39 -0.32 -10.77 -16.38
C ASN A 39 -0.86 -11.76 -15.33
N ILE A 40 -0.19 -11.86 -14.17
CA ILE A 40 -0.62 -12.64 -13.01
C ILE A 40 -1.24 -11.69 -11.98
N ASP A 41 -2.14 -12.22 -11.16
CA ASP A 41 -2.70 -11.50 -10.03
C ASP A 41 -1.69 -11.40 -8.88
N ASP A 42 -1.25 -10.18 -8.58
CA ASP A 42 -0.24 -9.88 -7.57
C ASP A 42 -0.82 -9.69 -6.16
N THR A 43 -2.15 -9.66 -6.03
CA THR A 43 -2.87 -9.24 -4.82
C THR A 43 -2.34 -9.90 -3.55
N LYS A 44 -2.21 -11.24 -3.57
CA LYS A 44 -1.79 -12.01 -2.40
C LYS A 44 -0.35 -11.69 -1.99
N TYR A 45 0.54 -11.53 -2.97
CA TYR A 45 1.96 -11.28 -2.75
C TYR A 45 2.18 -9.85 -2.24
N ILE A 46 1.47 -8.87 -2.81
CA ILE A 46 1.46 -7.49 -2.33
C ILE A 46 0.90 -7.42 -0.91
N GLN A 47 -0.17 -8.14 -0.58
CA GLN A 47 -0.70 -8.18 0.78
C GLN A 47 0.33 -8.73 1.78
N PHE A 48 1.04 -9.81 1.44
CA PHE A 48 2.11 -10.33 2.31
C PHE A 48 3.25 -9.32 2.50
N ALA A 49 3.59 -8.57 1.46
CA ALA A 49 4.61 -7.54 1.56
C ALA A 49 4.16 -6.37 2.44
N VAL A 50 2.89 -5.94 2.34
CA VAL A 50 2.28 -4.94 3.25
C VAL A 50 2.33 -5.43 4.70
N ASP A 51 1.84 -6.64 4.96
CA ASP A 51 1.81 -7.22 6.31
C ASP A 51 3.22 -7.31 6.90
N SER A 52 4.19 -7.75 6.10
CA SER A 52 5.60 -7.80 6.51
C SER A 52 6.16 -6.42 6.79
N ALA A 53 5.93 -5.43 5.92
CA ALA A 53 6.45 -4.07 6.12
C ALA A 53 5.90 -3.44 7.41
N ILE A 54 4.61 -3.59 7.67
CA ILE A 54 3.97 -3.10 8.90
C ILE A 54 4.55 -3.80 10.14
N SER A 55 4.85 -5.10 10.05
CA SER A 55 5.45 -5.85 11.17
C SER A 55 6.83 -5.35 11.61
N TYR A 56 7.56 -4.64 10.74
CA TYR A 56 8.83 -4.00 11.08
C TYR A 56 8.67 -2.67 11.83
N GLY A 57 7.43 -2.22 12.05
CA GLY A 57 7.10 -1.06 12.86
C GLY A 57 7.21 0.27 12.11
N SER A 58 7.30 1.34 12.91
CA SER A 58 7.18 2.73 12.44
C SER A 58 8.27 3.12 11.45
N GLY A 59 7.90 3.81 10.38
CA GLY A 59 8.85 4.32 9.38
C GLY A 59 9.18 3.32 8.27
N SER A 60 8.46 2.21 8.17
CA SER A 60 8.72 1.20 7.14
C SER A 60 8.26 1.69 5.77
N ILE A 61 8.90 1.18 4.72
CA ILE A 61 8.65 1.57 3.32
C ILE A 61 8.43 0.30 2.52
N LEU A 62 7.27 0.17 1.88
CA LEU A 62 7.01 -0.84 0.87
C LEU A 62 7.36 -0.25 -0.51
N VAL A 63 8.22 -0.93 -1.26
CA VAL A 63 8.68 -0.47 -2.57
C VAL A 63 8.19 -1.38 -3.70
N PHE A 64 7.73 -0.73 -4.77
CA PHE A 64 7.36 -1.34 -6.03
C PHE A 64 8.43 -1.04 -7.08
N GLU A 65 8.67 -1.98 -7.98
CA GLU A 65 9.45 -1.74 -9.20
C GLU A 65 8.56 -1.05 -10.26
N SER A 66 9.16 -0.66 -11.39
CA SER A 66 8.40 -0.08 -12.50
C SER A 66 7.63 -1.17 -13.25
N GLY A 67 6.38 -0.88 -13.58
CA GLY A 67 5.49 -1.65 -14.43
C GLY A 67 4.07 -1.75 -13.85
N THR A 68 3.28 -2.64 -14.44
CA THR A 68 1.87 -2.84 -14.09
C THR A 68 1.69 -4.08 -13.22
N TYR A 69 1.09 -3.91 -12.05
CA TYR A 69 0.70 -5.00 -11.15
C TYR A 69 -0.82 -5.18 -11.21
N ASN A 70 -1.29 -6.42 -11.37
CA ASN A 70 -2.73 -6.69 -11.45
C ASN A 70 -3.30 -7.05 -10.08
N LEU A 71 -4.48 -6.50 -9.77
CA LEU A 71 -5.12 -6.67 -8.47
C LEU A 71 -6.59 -7.09 -8.64
N SER A 72 -6.89 -8.31 -8.20
CA SER A 72 -8.26 -8.86 -8.15
C SER A 72 -8.98 -8.58 -6.82
N SER A 73 -8.27 -8.19 -5.76
CA SER A 73 -8.87 -7.85 -4.46
C SER A 73 -8.19 -6.68 -3.76
N THR A 74 -8.92 -6.05 -2.84
CA THR A 74 -8.47 -4.89 -2.08
C THR A 74 -7.30 -5.21 -1.16
N ILE A 75 -6.20 -4.44 -1.28
CA ILE A 75 -5.08 -4.48 -0.35
C ILE A 75 -5.46 -3.80 0.98
N GLN A 76 -5.39 -4.56 2.06
CA GLN A 76 -5.71 -4.11 3.41
C GLN A 76 -4.47 -3.50 4.07
N ILE A 77 -4.61 -2.30 4.63
CA ILE A 77 -3.56 -1.61 5.38
C ILE A 77 -4.14 -1.29 6.76
N SER A 78 -3.65 -1.94 7.81
CA SER A 78 -4.21 -1.78 9.15
C SER A 78 -3.13 -1.53 10.20
N ASN A 79 -3.39 -0.62 11.14
CA ASN A 79 -2.51 -0.30 12.27
C ASN A 79 -1.09 0.16 11.87
N ALA A 80 -0.93 0.75 10.69
CA ALA A 80 0.36 1.23 10.22
C ALA A 80 0.70 2.60 10.85
N THR A 81 1.95 2.79 11.27
CA THR A 81 2.47 4.08 11.77
C THR A 81 3.65 4.51 10.92
N ASP A 82 3.63 5.75 10.40
CA ASP A 82 4.67 6.31 9.51
C ASP A 82 5.04 5.37 8.35
N PHE A 83 4.04 4.72 7.74
CA PHE A 83 4.24 3.73 6.67
C PHE A 83 4.16 4.39 5.29
N THR A 84 5.11 4.08 4.41
CA THR A 84 5.13 4.59 3.04
C THR A 84 4.98 3.46 2.04
N ILE A 85 4.08 3.64 1.08
CA ILE A 85 3.99 2.85 -0.15
C ILE A 85 4.58 3.69 -1.28
N LEU A 86 5.63 3.18 -1.91
CA LEU A 86 6.47 3.91 -2.85
C LEU A 86 6.59 3.16 -4.18
N GLY A 87 6.11 3.77 -5.27
CA GLY A 87 6.46 3.36 -6.63
C GLY A 87 7.65 4.16 -7.20
N GLN A 88 7.91 4.00 -8.50
CA GLN A 88 9.03 4.65 -9.19
C GLN A 88 8.65 5.94 -9.95
N GLY A 89 7.36 6.24 -10.05
CA GLY A 89 6.82 7.39 -10.78
C GLY A 89 5.36 7.15 -11.19
N ILE A 90 4.60 8.24 -11.40
CA ILE A 90 3.18 8.15 -11.77
C ILE A 90 2.95 7.41 -13.10
N ASP A 91 3.91 7.53 -14.01
CA ASP A 91 3.97 6.89 -15.33
C ASP A 91 4.82 5.61 -15.35
N GLN A 92 5.37 5.21 -14.19
CA GLN A 92 6.29 4.08 -14.09
C GLN A 92 5.75 2.92 -13.29
N THR A 93 4.94 3.15 -12.25
CA THR A 93 4.33 2.09 -11.45
C THR A 93 2.81 2.24 -11.51
N LEU A 94 2.12 1.24 -12.07
CA LEU A 94 0.66 1.19 -12.16
C LEU A 94 0.13 0.03 -11.33
N LEU A 95 -0.84 0.31 -10.46
CA LEU A 95 -1.68 -0.70 -9.84
C LEU A 95 -3.00 -0.76 -10.60
N LEU A 96 -3.24 -1.88 -11.29
CA LEU A 96 -4.40 -2.09 -12.15
C LEU A 96 -5.42 -2.99 -11.45
N GLY A 97 -6.57 -2.45 -11.08
CA GLY A 97 -7.69 -3.24 -10.56
C GLY A 97 -8.37 -4.00 -11.68
N THR A 98 -8.42 -5.32 -11.59
CA THR A 98 -9.03 -6.21 -12.60
C THR A 98 -10.45 -6.65 -12.23
N ASP A 99 -10.91 -6.28 -11.04
CA ASP A 99 -12.22 -6.59 -10.50
C ASP A 99 -12.87 -5.32 -9.90
N ARG A 100 -14.15 -5.43 -9.51
CA ARG A 100 -14.87 -4.34 -8.83
C ARG A 100 -14.40 -4.23 -7.37
N ILE A 101 -13.29 -3.53 -7.17
CA ILE A 101 -12.60 -3.41 -5.87
C ILE A 101 -12.25 -1.95 -5.56
N PHE A 102 -11.81 -1.71 -4.32
CA PHE A 102 -10.94 -0.58 -4.00
C PHE A 102 -9.51 -1.09 -4.07
N ILE A 103 -8.55 -0.33 -4.60
CA ILE A 103 -7.15 -0.81 -4.60
C ILE A 103 -6.60 -0.91 -3.18
N PHE A 104 -6.83 0.12 -2.35
CA PHE A 104 -6.40 0.16 -0.96
C PHE A 104 -7.59 0.40 -0.02
N PHE A 105 -7.57 -0.28 1.13
CA PHE A 105 -8.42 0.05 2.26
C PHE A 105 -7.56 0.21 3.51
N ALA A 106 -7.44 1.46 3.97
CA ALA A 106 -6.61 1.83 5.11
C ALA A 106 -7.47 2.08 6.36
N GLN A 107 -7.12 1.42 7.46
CA GLN A 107 -7.81 1.54 8.75
C GLN A 107 -6.81 1.72 9.90
N TYR A 108 -7.15 2.56 10.87
CA TYR A 108 -6.37 2.76 12.09
C TYR A 108 -4.88 3.12 11.84
N CYS A 109 -4.60 3.79 10.72
CA CYS A 109 -3.24 4.20 10.35
C CYS A 109 -2.94 5.62 10.83
N GLN A 110 -1.69 5.89 11.18
CA GLN A 110 -1.17 7.21 11.49
C GLN A 110 0.05 7.49 10.59
N GLY A 111 0.01 8.54 9.77
CA GLY A 111 1.15 8.88 8.90
C GLY A 111 1.34 7.93 7.71
N LEU A 112 0.25 7.49 7.06
CA LEU A 112 0.30 6.71 5.83
C LEU A 112 0.58 7.61 4.62
N THR A 113 1.60 7.27 3.83
CA THR A 113 1.93 7.95 2.56
C THR A 113 1.88 6.98 1.39
N LEU A 114 1.15 7.33 0.33
CA LEU A 114 1.18 6.64 -0.96
C LEU A 114 1.75 7.63 -1.98
N THR A 115 2.83 7.28 -2.68
CA THR A 115 3.49 8.21 -3.60
C THR A 115 4.18 7.51 -4.77
N SER A 116 4.37 8.26 -5.86
CA SER A 116 5.11 7.84 -7.05
C SER A 116 4.53 6.59 -7.73
N LEU A 117 3.21 6.47 -7.78
CA LEU A 117 2.49 5.42 -8.51
C LEU A 117 1.17 5.96 -9.05
N SER A 118 0.57 5.24 -9.99
CA SER A 118 -0.79 5.46 -10.49
C SER A 118 -1.69 4.27 -10.13
N ILE A 119 -2.99 4.53 -10.15
CA ILE A 119 -4.06 3.56 -9.92
C ILE A 119 -5.05 3.69 -11.08
N ASP A 120 -5.39 2.58 -11.71
CA ASP A 120 -6.43 2.50 -12.72
C ASP A 120 -7.19 1.17 -12.64
N PHE A 121 -8.19 0.98 -13.49
CA PHE A 121 -9.04 -0.21 -13.52
C PHE A 121 -9.32 -0.66 -14.96
N ASP A 122 -9.26 -1.96 -15.18
CA ASP A 122 -9.68 -2.60 -16.43
C ASP A 122 -10.46 -3.89 -16.11
N PRO A 123 -11.79 -3.93 -16.32
CA PRO A 123 -12.61 -2.92 -17.00
C PRO A 123 -12.83 -1.65 -16.15
N TYR A 124 -13.02 -0.52 -16.83
CA TYR A 124 -13.36 0.74 -16.17
C TYR A 124 -14.64 0.59 -15.32
N PRO A 125 -14.70 1.17 -14.11
CA PRO A 125 -15.86 1.09 -13.23
C PRO A 125 -17.04 1.98 -13.68
N PHE A 126 -16.89 2.66 -14.82
CA PHE A 126 -17.87 3.50 -15.46
C PHE A 126 -17.93 3.20 -16.95
N THR A 127 -19.06 3.53 -17.57
CA THR A 127 -19.23 3.45 -19.02
C THR A 127 -19.29 4.87 -19.57
N ALA A 128 -18.55 5.12 -20.66
CA ALA A 128 -18.60 6.37 -21.40
C ALA A 128 -19.11 6.12 -22.82
N GLY A 129 -19.64 7.17 -23.44
CA GLY A 129 -20.15 7.11 -24.79
C GLY A 129 -20.41 8.50 -25.36
N TYR A 130 -20.67 8.55 -26.66
CA TYR A 130 -21.01 9.79 -27.35
C TYR A 130 -22.52 9.90 -27.49
N VAL A 131 -23.06 11.08 -27.21
CA VAL A 131 -24.45 11.40 -27.56
C VAL A 131 -24.53 11.53 -29.08
N VAL A 132 -25.29 10.65 -29.71
CA VAL A 132 -25.47 10.63 -31.17
C VAL A 132 -26.80 11.23 -31.61
N ASN A 133 -27.75 11.34 -30.68
CA ASN A 133 -29.02 12.04 -30.89
C ASN A 133 -29.55 12.57 -29.55
N ALA A 134 -30.23 13.70 -29.59
CA ALA A 134 -30.81 14.33 -28.42
C ALA A 134 -32.18 14.91 -28.76
N THR A 135 -33.16 14.64 -27.90
CA THR A 135 -34.47 15.27 -27.93
C THR A 135 -34.76 15.95 -26.59
N ASN A 136 -35.93 16.56 -26.46
CA ASN A 136 -36.36 17.15 -25.20
C ASN A 136 -36.66 16.10 -24.10
N THR A 137 -36.66 14.80 -24.42
CA THR A 137 -37.03 13.74 -23.46
C THR A 137 -36.08 12.56 -23.40
N TYR A 138 -35.19 12.37 -24.39
CA TYR A 138 -34.22 11.28 -24.40
C TYR A 138 -32.92 11.63 -25.13
N LEU A 139 -31.88 10.84 -24.87
CA LEU A 139 -30.61 10.84 -25.60
C LEU A 139 -30.35 9.43 -26.15
N ASP A 140 -29.90 9.33 -27.39
CA ASP A 140 -29.28 8.11 -27.90
C ASP A 140 -27.78 8.22 -27.67
N VAL A 141 -27.19 7.20 -27.04
CA VAL A 141 -25.77 7.17 -26.69
C VAL A 141 -25.10 5.97 -27.35
N GLN A 142 -24.02 6.22 -28.09
CA GLN A 142 -23.12 5.19 -28.59
C GLN A 142 -22.05 4.92 -27.54
N ILE A 143 -22.09 3.73 -26.95
CA ILE A 143 -21.06 3.26 -26.00
C ILE A 143 -19.78 2.88 -26.77
N GLN A 144 -18.62 3.23 -26.21
CA GLN A 144 -17.32 2.77 -26.69
C GLN A 144 -16.81 1.58 -25.90
#